data_AF-A0A9E5YPM2-F1
#
_entry.id   AF-A0A9E5YPM2-F1
#
_cell.length_a   1.000
_cell.length_b   1.000
_cell.length_c   1.000
_cell.angle_alpha   90.00
_cell.angle_beta   90.00
_cell.angle_gamma   90.00
#
_symmetry.space_group_name_H-M   'P 1'
#
loop_
_entity.id
_entity.type
_entity.pdbx_description
1 polymer ?
#
loop_
_entity_poly.entity_id
_entity_poly.type
_entity_poly.pdbx_seq_one_letter_code
_entity_poly.pdbx_strand_id
1 'polypeptide(L)' 'VSLSPKSNKAERLGYSITWDGRDDNDQSVGSGIYFYKLMIGEKDIASNKMLLLK' A
#
# COMPACT_ATOMS: atom_id res chain seq x y z
N VAL A 1 8.71 45.89 -0.34
CA VAL A 1 7.78 45.00 -1.06
C VAL A 1 8.40 43.62 -1.08
N SER A 2 7.97 42.78 -0.15
CA SER A 2 8.46 41.41 0.04
C SER A 2 7.49 40.45 -0.63
N LEU A 3 7.92 39.77 -1.69
CA LEU A 3 7.29 38.54 -2.16
C LEU A 3 8.38 37.61 -2.71
N SER A 4 8.85 36.71 -1.85
CA SER A 4 9.50 35.47 -2.28
C SER A 4 8.39 34.40 -2.44
N PRO A 5 8.38 33.62 -3.54
CA PRO A 5 7.36 32.61 -3.72
C PRO A 5 7.60 31.47 -2.72
N LYS A 6 6.67 31.32 -1.75
CA LYS A 6 6.64 30.15 -0.88
C LYS A 6 6.47 28.91 -1.76
N SER A 7 7.40 27.98 -1.62
CA SER A 7 7.37 26.70 -2.32
C SER A 7 6.04 25.99 -2.04
N ASN A 8 5.24 25.80 -3.09
CA ASN A 8 4.13 24.85 -3.06
C ASN A 8 4.73 23.43 -3.11
N LYS A 9 5.25 22.96 -1.97
CA LYS A 9 5.50 21.53 -1.78
C LYS A 9 4.17 20.92 -1.35
N ALA A 10 3.41 20.43 -2.33
CA ALA A 10 2.28 19.56 -2.04
C ALA A 10 2.83 18.34 -1.31
N GLU A 11 2.65 18.29 0.00
CA GLU A 11 2.92 17.09 0.80
C GLU A 11 1.93 16.02 0.32
N ARG A 12 2.39 15.11 -0.54
CA ARG A 12 1.59 13.94 -0.90
C ARG A 12 1.53 13.09 0.36
N LEU A 13 0.41 13.18 1.10
CA LEU A 13 0.09 12.22 2.15
C LEU A 13 0.00 10.84 1.50
N GLY A 14 1.05 10.05 1.67
CA GLY A 14 1.05 8.65 1.29
C GLY A 14 0.27 7.84 2.31
N TYR A 15 -0.55 6.90 1.85
CA TYR A 15 -1.18 5.90 2.71
C TYR A 15 -0.41 4.57 2.56
N SER A 16 -0.20 3.87 3.67
CA SER A 16 0.51 2.59 3.71
C SER A 16 -0.30 1.56 4.49
N ILE A 17 -0.35 0.33 3.98
CA ILE A 17 -0.90 -0.84 4.67
C ILE A 17 0.19 -1.90 4.66
N THR A 18 0.38 -2.57 5.80
CA THR A 18 1.25 -3.73 5.92
C THR A 18 0.38 -4.95 6.21
N TRP A 19 0.48 -5.97 5.36
CA TRP A 19 -0.11 -7.27 5.65
C TRP A 19 0.78 -8.03 6.64
N ASP A 20 0.16 -8.65 7.64
CA ASP A 20 0.80 -9.32 8.77
C ASP A 20 1.17 -10.79 8.50
N GLY A 21 0.83 -11.31 7.32
CA GLY A 21 1.09 -12.71 6.96
C GLY A 21 0.06 -13.69 7.53
N ARG A 22 -1.15 -13.21 7.88
CA ARG A 22 -2.26 -14.07 8.34
C ARG A 22 -3.39 -14.14 7.34
N ASP A 23 -4.12 -15.24 7.37
CA ASP A 23 -5.38 -15.43 6.63
C ASP A 23 -6.61 -14.99 7.45
N ASP A 24 -7.79 -15.16 6.86
CA ASP A 24 -9.07 -14.74 7.47
C ASP A 24 -9.44 -15.54 8.73
N ASN A 25 -8.75 -16.65 9.02
CA ASN A 25 -8.91 -17.44 10.24
C ASN A 25 -7.83 -17.12 11.29
N ASP A 26 -7.10 -16.01 11.11
CA ASP A 26 -5.97 -15.58 11.96
C ASP A 26 -4.77 -16.56 11.92
N GLN A 27 -4.70 -17.44 10.91
CA GLN A 27 -3.63 -18.42 10.78
C GLN A 27 -2.46 -17.87 9.96
N SER A 28 -1.24 -18.10 10.44
CA SER A 28 -0.03 -17.68 9.71
C SER A 28 0.16 -18.49 8.42
N VAL A 29 0.22 -17.81 7.28
CA VAL A 29 0.44 -18.47 5.99
C VAL A 29 1.92 -18.81 5.76
N GLY A 30 2.23 -19.72 4.84
CA GLY A 30 3.60 -20.16 4.53
C GLY A 30 4.50 -19.10 3.87
N SER A 31 5.77 -19.43 3.66
CA SER A 31 6.64 -18.61 2.78
C SER A 31 6.17 -18.76 1.33
N GLY A 32 6.15 -17.67 0.56
CA GLY A 32 5.64 -17.72 -0.82
C GLY A 32 5.43 -16.37 -1.48
N ILE A 33 4.95 -16.42 -2.73
CA ILE A 33 4.54 -15.24 -3.48
C ILE A 33 3.04 -15.04 -3.29
N TYR A 34 2.65 -13.85 -2.82
CA TYR A 34 1.26 -13.46 -2.57
C TYR A 34 0.88 -12.31 -3.49
N PHE A 35 -0.29 -12.37 -4.10
CA PHE A 35 -0.80 -11.30 -4.96
C PHE A 35 -1.81 -10.46 -4.20
N TYR A 36 -1.76 -9.14 -4.38
CA TYR A 36 -2.78 -8.24 -3.87
C TYR A 36 -3.36 -7.37 -4.98
N LYS A 37 -4.59 -6.91 -4.75
CA LYS A 37 -5.29 -5.94 -5.58
C LYS A 37 -5.75 -4.78 -4.72
N LEU A 38 -5.57 -3.56 -5.20
CA LEU A 38 -6.21 -2.37 -4.66
C LEU A 38 -7.47 -2.10 -5.48
N MET A 39 -8.62 -2.04 -4.81
CA MET A 39 -9.92 -1.83 -5.44
C MET A 39 -10.57 -0.55 -4.93
N ILE A 40 -11.24 0.19 -5.81
CA ILE A 40 -12.15 1.29 -5.46
C ILE A 40 -13.54 0.92 -5.98
N GLY A 41 -14.45 0.59 -5.06
CA GLY A 41 -15.72 -0.04 -5.41
C GLY A 41 -15.46 -1.38 -6.10
N GLU A 42 -16.03 -1.57 -7.29
CA GLU A 42 -15.88 -2.79 -8.10
C GLU A 42 -14.68 -2.74 -9.07
N LYS A 43 -13.88 -1.66 -9.04
CA LYS A 43 -12.79 -1.46 -10.00
C LYS A 43 -11.42 -1.79 -9.39
N ASP A 44 -10.71 -2.73 -10.02
CA ASP A 44 -9.28 -2.96 -9.81
C ASP A 44 -8.48 -1.74 -10.31
N ILE A 45 -7.78 -1.04 -9.41
CA ILE A 45 -6.96 0.13 -9.75
C ILE A 45 -5.46 -0.14 -9.72
N ALA A 46 -5.03 -1.17 -9.00
CA ALA A 46 -3.65 -1.63 -9.00
C ALA A 46 -3.56 -3.09 -8.54
N SER A 47 -2.51 -3.78 -8.97
CA SER A 47 -2.17 -5.11 -8.48
C SER A 47 -0.66 -5.28 -8.43
N ASN A 48 -0.17 -6.04 -7.46
CA ASN A 48 1.24 -6.41 -7.41
C ASN A 48 1.40 -7.75 -6.67
N LYS A 49 2.65 -8.20 -6.56
CA LYS A 49 3.04 -9.35 -5.76
C LYS A 49 3.90 -8.94 -4.57
N MET A 50 3.84 -9.74 -3.52
CA MET A 50 4.66 -9.68 -2.32
C MET A 50 5.39 -11.01 -2.18
N LEU A 51 6.61 -10.97 -1.64
CA LEU A 51 7.35 -12.15 -1.25
C LEU A 51 7.37 -12.22 0.26
N LEU A 52 6.80 -13.28 0.84
CA LEU A 52 6.89 -13.56 2.26
C LEU A 52 7.98 -14.61 2.48
N LEU A 53 8.98 -14.25 3.28
CA LEU A 53 10.05 -15.13 3.74
C LEU A 53 9.97 -15.23 5.27
N LYS A 54 10.00 -16.44 5.80
CA LYS A 54 10.06 -16.74 7.23
C LYS A 54 11.48 -17.08 7.65
#